data_AF-A0A0C2WX12-F1
#
_entry.id   AF-A0A0C2WX12-F1
#
_cell.length_a   1.000
_cell.length_b   1.000
_cell.length_c   1.000
_cell.angle_alpha   90.00
_cell.angle_beta   90.00
_cell.angle_gamma   90.00
#
_symmetry.space_group_name_H-M   'P 1'
#
loop_
_entity.id
_entity.type
_entity.pdbx_description
1 polymer ?
#
loop_
_entity_poly.entity_id
_entity_poly.type
_entity_poly.pdbx_seq_one_letter_code
_entity_poly.pdbx_strand_id
1 'polypeptide(L)'
;MHVLHQGRAEYVLIYPQKSGNKPIVKRVVMGPDVSRGEVRQLYVETGVWKASRLLSSDMEEVEQSKIVADRVGCLITEVVMPGFEWEDHRWMTSEDVDLLFPEDENEEIRRELKGRVRK
;
A
#
# COMPACT_ATOMS: atom_id res chain seq x y z
N MET A 1 -3.97 -4.38 -11.86
CA MET A 1 -4.17 -2.93 -12.16
C MET A 1 -5.21 -2.37 -11.21
N HIS A 2 -5.00 -1.17 -10.67
CA HIS A 2 -5.96 -0.47 -9.81
C HIS A 2 -6.38 0.83 -10.50
N VAL A 3 -7.67 1.16 -10.47
CA VAL A 3 -8.24 2.37 -11.06
C VAL A 3 -9.02 3.11 -9.99
N LEU A 4 -8.71 4.39 -9.78
CA LEU A 4 -9.37 5.25 -8.81
C LEU A 4 -10.74 5.70 -9.30
N HIS A 5 -11.76 5.60 -8.44
CA HIS A 5 -13.07 6.21 -8.63
C HIS A 5 -13.27 7.45 -7.77
N GLN A 6 -12.97 7.35 -6.47
CA GLN A 6 -13.20 8.44 -5.51
C GLN A 6 -12.22 8.37 -4.33
N GLY A 7 -11.90 9.53 -3.78
CA GLY A 7 -11.09 9.63 -2.58
C GLY A 7 -9.60 9.39 -2.83
N ARG A 8 -8.88 8.92 -1.82
CA ARG A 8 -7.43 8.73 -1.88
C ARG A 8 -6.92 7.73 -0.84
N ALA A 9 -5.86 7.01 -1.18
CA ALA A 9 -5.17 6.07 -0.30
C ALA A 9 -3.67 6.06 -0.57
N GLU A 10 -2.88 5.88 0.49
CA GLU A 10 -1.45 5.57 0.36
C GLU A 10 -1.29 4.05 0.19
N TYR A 11 -0.59 3.67 -0.88
CA TYR A 11 -0.10 2.33 -1.13
C TYR A 11 1.36 2.22 -0.71
N VAL A 12 1.69 1.15 0.02
CA VAL A 12 3.05 0.68 0.26
C VAL A 12 3.28 -0.55 -0.61
N LEU A 13 4.25 -0.45 -1.51
CA LEU A 13 4.67 -1.52 -2.41
C LEU A 13 6.07 -1.98 -2.02
N ILE A 14 6.24 -3.28 -1.79
CA ILE A 14 7.52 -3.87 -1.40
C ILE A 14 7.94 -4.84 -2.50
N TYR A 15 9.03 -4.49 -3.19
CA TYR A 15 9.59 -5.26 -4.29
C TYR A 15 10.71 -6.15 -3.73
N PRO A 16 10.50 -7.49 -3.63
CA PRO A 16 11.54 -8.41 -3.21
C PRO A 16 12.71 -8.40 -4.20
N GLN A 17 13.94 -8.57 -3.71
CA GLN A 17 15.13 -8.66 -4.56
C GLN A 17 15.66 -10.09 -4.58
N LYS A 18 16.15 -10.56 -5.74
CA LYS A 18 16.53 -11.96 -5.95
C LYS A 18 17.93 -12.35 -5.45
N SER A 19 18.69 -11.48 -4.77
CA SER A 19 20.11 -11.74 -4.47
C SER A 19 20.69 -10.96 -3.29
N GLY A 20 20.20 -11.18 -2.05
CA GLY A 20 20.77 -10.58 -0.83
C GLY A 20 20.63 -9.05 -0.71
N ASN A 21 20.14 -8.39 -1.77
CA ASN A 21 19.83 -6.98 -1.77
C ASN A 21 18.56 -6.70 -0.96
N LYS A 22 18.52 -5.51 -0.34
CA LYS A 22 17.37 -5.05 0.45
C LYS A 22 16.13 -4.90 -0.44
N PRO A 23 14.92 -5.24 0.05
CA PRO A 23 13.69 -4.95 -0.67
C PRO A 23 13.58 -3.45 -0.98
N ILE A 24 13.04 -3.13 -2.15
CA ILE A 24 12.72 -1.73 -2.48
C ILE A 24 11.32 -1.44 -1.97
N VAL A 25 11.18 -0.41 -1.14
CA VAL A 25 9.88 0.06 -0.66
C VAL A 25 9.52 1.33 -1.40
N LYS A 26 8.34 1.33 -2.04
CA LYS A 26 7.78 2.50 -2.71
C LYS A 26 6.44 2.87 -2.09
N ARG A 27 6.29 4.15 -1.75
CA ARG A 27 4.99 4.73 -1.38
C ARG A 27 4.39 5.46 -2.56
N VAL A 28 3.10 5.23 -2.80
CA VAL A 28 2.34 5.88 -3.87
C VAL A 28 1.00 6.31 -3.32
N VAL A 29 0.61 7.55 -3.55
CA VAL A 29 -0.75 7.98 -3.24
C VAL A 29 -1.61 7.79 -4.48
N MET A 30 -2.61 6.92 -4.38
CA MET A 30 -3.72 6.93 -5.33
C MET A 30 -4.66 8.07 -4.96
N GLY A 31 -4.93 8.97 -5.89
CA GLY A 31 -5.72 10.17 -5.65
C GLY A 31 -5.90 11.02 -6.91
N PRO A 32 -6.79 12.01 -6.90
CA PRO A 32 -7.11 12.80 -8.08
C PRO A 32 -6.09 13.92 -8.38
N ASP A 33 -5.22 14.31 -7.44
CA ASP A 33 -4.35 15.48 -7.53
C ASP A 33 -2.97 15.16 -8.13
N VAL A 34 -2.93 15.17 -9.47
CA VAL A 34 -1.71 14.91 -10.24
C VAL A 34 -0.60 15.93 -9.95
N SER A 35 -0.95 17.17 -9.55
CA SER A 35 0.05 18.20 -9.24
C SER A 35 0.88 17.87 -7.99
N ARG A 36 0.32 17.06 -7.09
CA ARG A 36 0.98 16.55 -5.88
C ARG A 36 1.62 15.17 -6.08
N GLY A 37 1.68 14.68 -7.32
CA GLY A 37 2.24 13.36 -7.66
C GLY A 37 1.31 12.19 -7.37
N GLU A 38 0.01 12.44 -7.15
CA GLU A 38 -0.98 11.37 -7.00
C GLU A 38 -1.27 10.70 -8.35
N VAL A 39 -1.63 9.41 -8.31
CA VAL A 39 -1.95 8.64 -9.51
C VAL A 39 -3.39 8.17 -9.48
N ARG A 40 -4.06 8.25 -10.63
CA ARG A 40 -5.42 7.70 -10.81
C ARG A 40 -5.41 6.22 -11.21
N GLN A 41 -4.28 5.72 -11.70
CA GLN A 41 -4.09 4.33 -12.06
C GLN A 41 -2.79 3.82 -11.47
N LEU A 42 -2.83 2.66 -10.84
CA LEU A 42 -1.68 2.02 -10.22
C LEU A 42 -1.55 0.58 -10.69
N TYR A 43 -0.49 0.32 -11.47
CA TYR A 43 -0.07 -1.02 -11.80
C TYR A 43 0.82 -1.57 -10.68
N VAL A 44 0.53 -2.80 -10.25
CA VAL A 44 1.36 -3.53 -9.28
C VAL A 44 1.74 -4.85 -9.94
N GLU A 45 3.04 -5.09 -10.00
CA GLU A 45 3.63 -6.27 -10.65
C GLU A 45 3.41 -7.54 -9.82
N THR A 46 3.43 -8.68 -10.49
CA THR A 46 3.40 -10.00 -9.85
C THR A 46 4.57 -10.17 -8.88
N GLY A 47 4.31 -10.73 -7.70
CA GLY A 47 5.33 -10.96 -6.67
C GLY A 47 5.69 -9.73 -5.83
N VAL A 48 5.04 -8.58 -6.06
CA VAL A 48 5.17 -7.39 -5.21
C VAL A 48 4.15 -7.45 -4.08
N TRP A 49 4.61 -7.28 -2.84
CA TRP A 49 3.70 -7.14 -1.72
C TRP A 49 3.07 -5.75 -1.74
N LYS A 50 1.77 -5.66 -1.52
CA LYS A 50 1.02 -4.40 -1.48
C LYS A 50 0.18 -4.30 -0.22
N ALA A 51 0.15 -3.11 0.36
CA ALA A 51 -0.80 -2.73 1.42
C ALA A 51 -1.28 -1.30 1.15
N SER A 52 -2.53 -1.00 1.49
CA SER A 52 -3.10 0.34 1.34
C SER A 52 -3.72 0.84 2.63
N ARG A 53 -3.69 2.15 2.85
CA ARG A 53 -4.35 2.82 3.97
C ARG A 53 -4.94 4.17 3.56
N LEU A 54 -5.98 4.61 4.27
CA LEU A 54 -6.42 6.00 4.18
C LEU A 54 -5.34 6.92 4.78
N LEU A 55 -5.25 8.15 4.28
CA LEU A 55 -4.27 9.10 4.75
C LEU A 55 -4.73 9.72 6.07
N SER A 56 -3.86 9.71 7.07
CA SER A 56 -4.11 10.34 8.37
C SER A 56 -4.39 11.83 8.22
N SER A 57 -3.73 12.52 7.27
CA SER A 57 -3.97 13.93 6.98
C SER A 57 -5.42 14.24 6.63
N ASP A 58 -6.08 13.34 5.90
CA ASP A 58 -7.46 13.56 5.49
C ASP A 58 -8.40 13.38 6.68
N MET A 59 -8.09 12.43 7.57
CA MET A 59 -8.82 12.26 8.83
C MET A 59 -8.68 13.51 9.73
N GLU A 60 -7.46 14.05 9.85
CA GLU A 60 -7.17 15.26 10.63
C GLU A 60 -7.89 16.49 10.05
N GLU A 61 -7.98 16.61 8.72
CA GLU A 61 -8.72 17.70 8.08
C GLU A 61 -10.22 17.65 8.36
N VAL A 62 -10.80 16.46 8.56
CA VAL A 62 -12.20 16.29 8.97
C VAL A 62 -12.38 16.73 10.41
N GLU A 63 -11.50 16.30 11.32
CA GLU A 63 -11.51 16.72 12.72
C GLU A 63 -11.42 18.24 12.85
N GLN A 64 -10.64 18.87 11.96
CA GLN A 64 -10.52 20.33 11.85
C GLN A 64 -11.66 21.00 11.06
N SER A 65 -12.68 20.25 10.63
CA SER A 65 -13.82 20.72 9.83
C SER A 65 -13.43 21.43 8.52
N LYS A 66 -12.26 21.11 7.96
CA LYS A 66 -11.77 21.65 6.67
C LYS A 66 -12.36 20.90 5.48
N ILE A 67 -12.68 19.62 5.67
CA ILE A 67 -13.35 18.78 4.67
C ILE A 67 -14.53 18.03 5.30
N VAL A 68 -15.49 17.64 4.47
CA VAL A 68 -16.65 16.85 4.91
C VAL A 68 -16.24 15.39 5.07
N ALA A 69 -16.62 14.75 6.17
CA ALA A 69 -16.30 13.35 6.48
C ALA A 69 -16.62 12.38 5.32
N ASP A 70 -17.75 12.58 4.63
CA ASP A 70 -18.19 11.77 3.49
C ASP A 70 -17.25 11.82 2.28
N ARG A 71 -16.29 12.75 2.26
CA ARG A 71 -15.25 12.83 1.22
C ARG A 71 -14.01 12.02 1.55
N VAL A 72 -13.95 11.42 2.74
CA VAL A 72 -12.81 10.64 3.21
C VAL A 72 -13.06 9.17 2.93
N GLY A 73 -12.12 8.55 2.23
CA GLY A 73 -12.24 7.17 1.79
C GLY A 73 -11.40 6.96 0.54
N CYS A 74 -11.42 5.75 0.02
CA CYS A 74 -10.83 5.42 -1.26
C CYS A 74 -11.64 4.30 -1.92
N LEU A 75 -12.28 4.62 -3.02
CA LEU A 75 -13.02 3.67 -3.84
C LEU A 75 -12.23 3.43 -5.13
N ILE A 76 -11.98 2.15 -5.41
CA ILE A 76 -11.21 1.71 -6.57
C ILE A 76 -11.89 0.52 -7.25
N THR A 77 -11.48 0.24 -8.49
CA THR A 77 -11.63 -1.07 -9.12
C THR A 77 -10.27 -1.71 -9.30
N GLU A 78 -10.18 -3.02 -9.03
CA GLU A 78 -9.02 -3.83 -9.36
C GLU A 78 -9.33 -4.75 -10.54
N VAL A 79 -8.39 -4.84 -11.47
CA VAL A 79 -8.41 -5.80 -12.58
C VAL A 79 -7.16 -6.67 -12.46
N VAL A 80 -7.36 -7.98 -12.37
CA VAL A 80 -6.31 -9.00 -12.28
C VAL A 80 -6.37 -9.86 -13.55
N MET A 81 -5.20 -10.14 -14.14
CA MET A 81 -5.08 -10.97 -15.34
C MET A 81 -3.85 -11.90 -15.22
N PRO A 82 -4.00 -13.24 -15.34
CA PRO A 82 -5.24 -14.02 -15.45
C PRO A 82 -6.25 -13.77 -14.32
N GLY A 83 -7.47 -14.29 -14.45
CA GLY A 83 -8.51 -14.11 -13.43
C GLY A 83 -8.00 -14.48 -12.04
N PHE A 84 -8.52 -13.81 -11.01
CA PHE A 84 -8.12 -14.08 -9.63
C PHE A 84 -8.48 -15.52 -9.24
N GLU A 85 -7.50 -16.25 -8.73
CA GLU A 85 -7.66 -17.54 -8.08
C GLU A 85 -7.08 -17.46 -6.67
N TRP A 86 -7.67 -18.21 -5.72
CA TRP A 86 -7.25 -18.15 -4.32
C TRP A 86 -5.85 -18.71 -4.10
N GLU A 87 -5.44 -19.66 -4.93
CA GLU A 87 -4.12 -20.28 -4.94
C GLU A 87 -3.01 -19.29 -5.27
N ASP A 88 -3.33 -18.22 -6.00
CA ASP A 88 -2.39 -17.14 -6.35
C ASP A 88 -2.32 -16.05 -5.27
N HIS A 89 -3.23 -16.10 -4.28
CA HIS A 89 -3.30 -15.13 -3.21
C HIS A 89 -2.57 -15.59 -1.95
N ARG A 90 -1.70 -14.73 -1.44
CA ARG A 90 -0.99 -14.96 -0.19
C ARG A 90 -1.01 -13.72 0.69
N TRP A 91 -1.29 -13.91 1.97
CA TRP A 91 -1.11 -12.89 3.01
C TRP A 91 0.33 -12.87 3.50
N MET A 92 0.87 -11.68 3.72
CA MET A 92 2.16 -11.50 4.37
C MET A 92 2.06 -11.90 5.85
N THR A 93 2.98 -12.73 6.33
CA THR A 93 3.09 -13.09 7.75
C THR A 93 4.20 -12.30 8.45
N SER A 94 4.30 -12.44 9.77
CA SER A 94 5.40 -11.84 10.54
C SER A 94 6.76 -12.41 10.12
N GLU A 95 6.82 -13.70 9.81
CA GLU A 95 8.02 -14.38 9.32
C GLU A 95 8.43 -13.85 7.94
N ASP A 96 7.48 -13.56 7.06
CA ASP A 96 7.77 -12.93 5.76
C ASP A 96 8.41 -11.55 5.92
N VAL A 97 7.94 -10.76 6.89
CA VAL A 97 8.56 -9.45 7.21
C VAL A 97 9.99 -9.65 7.71
N ASP A 98 10.23 -10.60 8.59
CA ASP A 98 11.56 -10.90 9.12
C ASP A 98 12.53 -11.40 8.03
N LEU A 99 12.02 -12.20 7.09
CA LEU A 99 12.79 -12.67 5.95
C LEU A 99 13.15 -11.54 4.98
N LEU A 100 12.22 -10.62 4.73
CA LEU A 100 12.44 -9.49 3.81
C LEU A 100 13.33 -8.41 4.43
N PHE A 101 13.20 -8.18 5.74
CA PHE A 101 13.86 -7.08 6.45
C PHE A 101 14.67 -7.62 7.63
N PRO A 102 15.87 -8.21 7.38
CA PRO A 102 16.80 -8.58 8.44
C PRO A 102 17.28 -7.36 9.23
N GLU A 103 17.78 -7.58 10.46
CA GLU A 103 18.04 -6.54 11.47
C GLU A 103 19.08 -5.47 11.02
N ASP A 104 19.14 -4.37 11.77
CA ASP A 104 20.07 -3.22 11.70
C ASP A 104 19.70 -2.00 10.84
N GLU A 105 19.03 -2.15 9.69
CA GLU A 105 18.78 -1.00 8.79
C GLU A 105 17.31 -0.77 8.37
N ASN A 106 16.40 -1.65 8.78
CA ASN A 106 14.99 -1.62 8.35
C ASN A 106 14.00 -1.62 9.52
N GLU A 107 14.43 -1.21 10.72
CA GLU A 107 13.63 -1.36 11.94
C GLU A 107 12.29 -0.62 11.87
N GLU A 108 12.27 0.60 11.34
CA GLU A 108 11.04 1.39 11.25
C GLU A 108 9.99 0.73 10.36
N ILE A 109 10.38 0.30 9.15
CA ILE A 109 9.46 -0.35 8.23
C ILE A 109 9.07 -1.75 8.71
N ARG A 110 10.01 -2.48 9.32
CA ARG A 110 9.72 -3.77 9.96
C ARG A 110 8.67 -3.61 11.06
N ARG A 111 8.80 -2.59 11.92
CA ARG A 111 7.82 -2.26 12.96
C ARG A 111 6.46 -1.87 12.36
N GLU A 112 6.45 -1.02 11.33
CA GLU A 112 5.21 -0.64 10.63
C GLU A 112 4.49 -1.86 10.04
N LEU A 113 5.21 -2.74 9.34
CA LEU A 113 4.65 -3.92 8.70
C LEU A 113 4.21 -4.97 9.74
N LYS A 114 4.99 -5.20 10.80
CA LYS A 114 4.60 -6.08 11.91
C LYS A 114 3.35 -5.61 12.64
N GLY A 115 3.11 -4.30 12.70
CA GLY A 115 1.86 -3.75 13.23
C GLY A 115 0.64 -3.99 12.33
N ARG A 116 0.82 -4.43 11.08
CA ARG A 116 -0.24 -4.60 10.08
C ARG A 116 -0.54 -6.06 9.76
N VAL A 117 0.43 -6.95 9.91
CA VAL A 117 0.23 -8.39 9.67
C VAL A 117 -0.48 -9.01 10.88
N ARG A 118 -1.33 -10.01 10.62
CA ARG A 118 -1.89 -10.83 11.70
C ARG A 118 -0.76 -11.66 12.33
N LYS A 119 -0.83 -11.80 13.65
CA LYS A 119 0.00 -12.73 14.42
C LYS A 119 -0.39 -14.16 14.12
#